data_AF-A0AA37GL41-F1
#
_entry.id   AF-A0AA37GL41-F1
#
_cell.length_a   1.000
_cell.length_b   1.000
_cell.length_c   1.000
_cell.angle_alpha   90.00
_cell.angle_beta   90.00
_cell.angle_gamma   90.00
#
_symmetry.space_group_name_H-M   'P 1'
#
loop_
_entity.id
_entity.type
_entity.pdbx_description
1 polymer ?
#
loop_
_entity_poly.entity_id
_entity_poly.type
_entity_poly.pdbx_seq_one_letter_code
_entity_poly.pdbx_strand_id
1 'polypeptide(L)'
;MPAQCNLDAGSAAAAHVKYVNPYAGKVKIGAPAITNSNIAGQGLDWLKSWVSACDTAGCSYDFCVTHWYSPSDAASTLFDHLKSVNEICGGKPVWLTEFAPFGSSEQITSFVQTNIPKLDSLEYLERYSYFMASDGVLNSGSGLSALGQAYASA
;
A
#
# COMPACT_ATOMS: atom_id res chain seq x y z
N MET A 1 18.96 -10.53 -7.15
CA MET A 1 17.73 -11.13 -7.72
C MET A 1 16.54 -10.38 -7.16
N PRO A 2 15.54 -10.04 -7.97
CA PRO A 2 14.29 -9.49 -7.46
C PRO A 2 13.58 -10.54 -6.58
N ALA A 3 13.05 -10.11 -5.44
CA ALA A 3 12.56 -11.00 -4.36
C ALA A 3 11.02 -11.05 -4.22
N GLN A 4 10.31 -10.33 -5.10
CA GLN A 4 8.84 -10.23 -5.12
C GLN A 4 8.31 -10.74 -6.47
N CYS A 5 7.09 -10.37 -6.88
CA CYS A 5 6.43 -10.83 -8.11
C CYS A 5 7.30 -10.71 -9.39
N ASN A 6 8.18 -9.70 -9.45
CA ASN A 6 9.16 -9.52 -10.52
C ASN A 6 8.55 -9.54 -11.94
N LEU A 7 7.61 -8.63 -12.18
CA LEU A 7 6.93 -8.52 -13.47
C LEU A 7 6.98 -7.07 -13.96
N ASP A 8 7.23 -6.88 -15.25
CA ASP A 8 7.14 -5.56 -15.88
C ASP A 8 5.67 -5.10 -16.00
N ALA A 9 5.49 -3.79 -16.16
CA ALA A 9 4.18 -3.14 -16.20
C ALA A 9 3.27 -3.67 -17.33
N GLY A 10 3.81 -3.91 -18.52
CA GLY A 10 3.03 -4.37 -19.67
C GLY A 10 2.55 -5.80 -19.50
N SER A 11 3.45 -6.69 -19.06
CA SER A 11 3.11 -8.08 -18.73
C SER A 11 2.10 -8.16 -17.58
N ALA A 12 2.24 -7.31 -16.57
CA ALA A 12 1.29 -7.23 -15.45
C ALA A 12 -0.09 -6.73 -15.91
N ALA A 13 -0.19 -5.74 -16.80
CA ALA A 13 -1.46 -5.29 -17.36
C ALA A 13 -2.14 -6.41 -18.18
N ALA A 14 -1.40 -7.11 -19.03
CA ALA A 14 -1.92 -8.24 -19.80
C ALA A 14 -2.42 -9.38 -18.88
N ALA A 15 -1.68 -9.68 -17.82
CA ALA A 15 -2.08 -10.66 -16.81
C ALA A 15 -3.33 -10.22 -16.03
N HIS A 16 -3.45 -8.93 -15.70
CA HIS A 16 -4.61 -8.36 -15.03
C HIS A 16 -5.87 -8.54 -15.85
N VAL A 17 -5.82 -8.24 -17.16
CA VAL A 17 -6.93 -8.48 -18.08
C VAL A 17 -7.32 -9.96 -18.13
N LYS A 18 -6.33 -10.86 -18.17
CA LYS A 18 -6.59 -12.29 -18.28
C LYS A 18 -7.17 -12.89 -17.00
N TYR A 19 -6.63 -12.53 -15.84
CA TYR A 19 -6.89 -13.25 -14.59
C TYR A 19 -7.72 -12.46 -13.57
N VAL A 20 -7.77 -11.13 -13.66
CA VAL A 20 -8.43 -10.28 -12.65
C VAL A 20 -9.70 -9.63 -13.20
N ASN A 21 -9.69 -9.11 -14.44
CA ASN A 21 -10.89 -8.55 -15.08
C ASN A 21 -12.14 -9.45 -15.04
N PRO A 22 -12.07 -10.80 -15.14
CA PRO A 22 -13.26 -11.66 -15.07
C PRO A 22 -14.08 -11.54 -13.77
N TYR A 23 -13.50 -10.90 -12.74
CA TYR A 23 -14.14 -10.62 -11.45
C TYR A 23 -14.69 -9.19 -11.33
N ALA A 24 -14.44 -8.31 -12.31
CA ALA A 24 -14.96 -6.95 -12.33
C ALA A 24 -16.49 -6.94 -12.23
N GLY A 25 -17.03 -6.06 -11.39
CA GLY A 25 -18.46 -5.97 -11.09
C GLY A 25 -19.02 -7.09 -10.20
N LYS A 26 -18.23 -8.13 -9.88
CA LYS A 26 -18.59 -9.16 -8.88
C LYS A 26 -17.96 -8.87 -7.52
N VAL A 27 -16.76 -8.32 -7.53
CA VAL A 27 -16.01 -7.84 -6.36
C VAL A 27 -15.25 -6.57 -6.76
N LYS A 28 -14.83 -5.77 -5.78
CA LYS A 28 -13.84 -4.73 -6.04
C LYS A 28 -12.48 -5.38 -6.31
N ILE A 29 -11.78 -4.97 -7.36
CA ILE A 29 -10.46 -5.47 -7.74
C ILE A 29 -9.44 -4.33 -7.74
N GLY A 30 -8.28 -4.57 -7.13
CA GLY A 30 -7.21 -3.57 -7.01
C GLY A 30 -6.16 -3.71 -8.11
N ALA A 31 -5.45 -2.61 -8.38
CA ALA A 31 -4.18 -2.66 -9.12
C ALA A 31 -3.14 -3.52 -8.36
N PRO A 32 -2.08 -4.00 -9.04
CA PRO A 32 -0.92 -4.60 -8.38
C PRO A 32 -0.32 -3.67 -7.32
N ALA A 33 0.09 -4.26 -6.18
CA ALA A 33 0.68 -3.50 -5.08
C ALA A 33 2.12 -3.08 -5.38
N ILE A 34 2.40 -1.77 -5.32
CA ILE A 34 3.74 -1.22 -5.53
C ILE A 34 4.47 -0.93 -4.22
N THR A 35 5.80 -0.99 -4.23
CA THR A 35 6.65 -0.50 -3.13
C THR A 35 6.69 1.03 -3.07
N ASN A 36 7.24 1.61 -2.00
CA ASN A 36 7.65 3.02 -1.95
C ASN A 36 9.08 3.29 -2.48
N SER A 37 9.64 2.39 -3.29
CA SER A 37 10.95 2.57 -3.93
C SER A 37 10.98 3.79 -4.87
N ASN A 38 12.09 4.52 -4.84
CA ASN A 38 12.38 5.63 -5.75
C ASN A 38 13.33 5.24 -6.90
N ILE A 39 13.64 3.95 -7.04
CA ILE A 39 14.44 3.44 -8.15
C ILE A 39 13.60 3.45 -9.42
N ALA A 40 14.18 3.91 -10.53
CA ALA A 40 13.52 3.90 -11.84
C ALA A 40 12.99 2.50 -12.20
N GLY A 41 11.78 2.44 -12.74
CA GLY A 41 11.06 1.19 -13.04
C GLY A 41 10.48 0.49 -11.81
N GLN A 42 10.49 1.09 -10.63
CA GLN A 42 9.85 0.59 -9.41
C GLN A 42 8.87 1.61 -8.83
N GLY A 43 8.13 1.21 -7.80
CA GLY A 43 7.23 2.10 -7.06
C GLY A 43 6.31 2.93 -7.95
N LEU A 44 6.30 4.25 -7.74
CA LEU A 44 5.45 5.18 -8.49
C LEU A 44 5.76 5.18 -10.00
N ASP A 45 7.00 4.95 -10.41
CA ASP A 45 7.40 4.91 -11.82
C ASP A 45 6.84 3.67 -12.52
N TRP A 46 6.90 2.53 -11.84
CA TRP A 46 6.24 1.31 -12.31
C TRP A 46 4.73 1.47 -12.36
N LEU A 47 4.11 2.10 -11.35
CA LEU A 47 2.67 2.34 -11.33
C LEU A 47 2.19 3.19 -12.50
N LYS A 48 2.91 4.28 -12.82
CA LYS A 48 2.62 5.11 -14.01
C LYS A 48 2.66 4.29 -15.29
N SER A 49 3.69 3.45 -15.43
CA SER A 49 3.85 2.57 -16.57
C SER A 49 2.72 1.54 -16.65
N TRP A 50 2.30 0.98 -15.52
CA TRP A 50 1.21 0.00 -15.46
C TRP A 50 -0.14 0.62 -15.78
N VAL A 51 -0.46 1.80 -15.24
CA VAL A 51 -1.71 2.52 -15.55
C VAL A 51 -1.80 2.79 -17.06
N SER A 52 -0.74 3.32 -17.67
CA SER A 52 -0.70 3.58 -19.11
C SER A 52 -0.86 2.30 -19.95
N ALA A 53 -0.21 1.21 -19.56
CA ALA A 53 -0.37 -0.09 -20.21
C ALA A 53 -1.80 -0.63 -20.03
N CYS A 54 -2.40 -0.44 -18.85
CA CYS A 54 -3.74 -0.89 -18.53
C CYS A 54 -4.83 -0.16 -19.31
N ASP A 55 -4.68 1.16 -19.52
CA ASP A 55 -5.59 1.95 -20.34
C ASP A 55 -5.62 1.42 -21.79
N THR A 56 -4.47 0.97 -22.29
CA THR A 56 -4.36 0.37 -23.63
C THR A 56 -4.88 -1.06 -23.66
N ALA A 57 -4.60 -1.85 -22.62
CA ALA A 57 -4.96 -3.27 -22.54
C ALA A 57 -6.43 -3.51 -22.17
N GLY A 58 -7.12 -2.50 -21.63
CA GLY A 58 -8.52 -2.60 -21.17
C GLY A 58 -8.64 -3.22 -19.77
N CYS A 59 -7.78 -2.86 -18.84
CA CYS A 59 -7.91 -3.31 -17.45
C CYS A 59 -9.14 -2.75 -16.75
N SER A 60 -9.75 -3.54 -15.88
CA SER A 60 -10.75 -3.09 -14.91
C SER A 60 -10.12 -3.08 -13.51
N TYR A 61 -10.18 -1.94 -12.80
CA TYR A 61 -9.75 -1.84 -11.41
C TYR A 61 -10.45 -0.69 -10.69
N ASP A 62 -10.76 -0.93 -9.42
CA ASP A 62 -11.57 -0.05 -8.58
C ASP A 62 -10.72 0.83 -7.66
N PHE A 63 -9.54 0.35 -7.28
CA PHE A 63 -8.62 1.05 -6.37
C PHE A 63 -7.16 0.72 -6.72
N CYS A 64 -6.23 1.57 -6.26
CA CYS A 64 -4.80 1.32 -6.36
C CYS A 64 -4.21 0.86 -5.05
N VAL A 65 -3.15 0.06 -5.13
CA VAL A 65 -2.58 -0.63 -3.97
C VAL A 65 -1.12 -0.25 -3.82
N THR A 66 -0.71 0.06 -2.59
CA THR A 66 0.67 0.45 -2.32
C THR A 66 1.14 -0.01 -0.96
N HIS A 67 2.46 -0.16 -0.85
CA HIS A 67 3.18 -0.43 0.38
C HIS A 67 4.08 0.74 0.75
N TRP A 68 4.39 0.90 2.03
CA TRP A 68 5.33 1.92 2.51
C TRP A 68 6.18 1.42 3.69
N TYR A 69 7.50 1.56 3.58
CA TYR A 69 8.44 1.29 4.66
C TYR A 69 9.48 2.39 4.72
N SER A 70 9.64 3.04 5.88
CA SER A 70 10.61 4.12 6.07
C SER A 70 10.92 4.34 7.56
N PRO A 71 11.93 5.15 7.91
CA PRO A 71 12.11 5.58 9.30
C PRO A 71 10.85 6.23 9.86
N SER A 72 10.61 6.10 11.16
CA SER A 72 9.46 6.72 11.84
C SER A 72 9.41 8.24 11.73
N ASP A 73 10.56 8.91 11.59
CA ASP A 73 10.62 10.37 11.41
C ASP A 73 10.32 10.82 9.96
N ALA A 74 10.24 9.89 9.01
CA ALA A 74 9.91 10.15 7.60
C ALA A 74 8.40 10.07 7.30
N ALA A 75 7.53 10.24 8.31
CA ALA A 75 6.08 10.08 8.17
C ALA A 75 5.47 10.93 7.05
N SER A 76 6.00 12.13 6.78
CA SER A 76 5.53 12.96 5.65
C SER A 76 5.59 12.22 4.31
N THR A 77 6.63 11.41 4.10
CA THR A 77 6.81 10.66 2.85
C THR A 77 5.73 9.59 2.64
N LEU A 78 5.09 9.09 3.72
CA LEU A 78 3.92 8.21 3.59
C LEU A 78 2.77 8.96 2.94
N PHE A 79 2.44 10.15 3.44
CA PHE A 79 1.33 10.95 2.94
C PHE A 79 1.57 11.44 1.51
N ASP A 80 2.80 11.87 1.21
CA ASP A 80 3.19 12.26 -0.16
C ASP A 80 3.08 11.09 -1.15
N HIS A 81 3.49 9.89 -0.71
CA HIS A 81 3.39 8.67 -1.50
C HIS A 81 1.93 8.27 -1.75
N LEU A 82 1.09 8.26 -0.72
CA LEU A 82 -0.34 7.97 -0.84
C LEU A 82 -1.06 8.93 -1.79
N LYS A 83 -0.78 10.23 -1.68
CA LYS A 83 -1.30 11.25 -2.58
C LYS A 83 -0.87 10.99 -4.02
N SER A 84 0.41 10.70 -4.23
CA SER A 84 0.95 10.40 -5.57
C SER A 84 0.28 9.17 -6.19
N VAL A 85 0.02 8.12 -5.41
CA VAL A 85 -0.70 6.91 -5.88
C VAL A 85 -2.13 7.26 -6.29
N ASN A 86 -2.85 8.05 -5.49
CA ASN A 86 -4.20 8.50 -5.84
C ASN A 86 -4.21 9.31 -7.15
N GLU A 87 -3.28 10.25 -7.32
CA GLU A 87 -3.16 11.08 -8.52
C GLU A 87 -2.83 10.25 -9.77
N ILE A 88 -1.84 9.35 -9.69
CA ILE A 88 -1.46 8.46 -10.81
C ILE A 88 -2.63 7.58 -11.24
N CYS A 89 -3.46 7.15 -10.29
CA CYS A 89 -4.62 6.31 -10.55
C CYS A 89 -5.88 7.08 -10.92
N GLY A 90 -5.76 8.35 -11.33
CA GLY A 90 -6.88 9.16 -11.79
C GLY A 90 -7.90 9.46 -10.70
N GLY A 91 -7.46 9.60 -9.45
CA GLY A 91 -8.31 9.89 -8.30
C GLY A 91 -9.04 8.67 -7.72
N LYS A 92 -8.77 7.45 -8.22
CA LYS A 92 -9.34 6.22 -7.63
C LYS A 92 -8.89 6.03 -6.18
N PRO A 93 -9.73 5.40 -5.32
CA PRO A 93 -9.35 5.08 -3.95
C PRO A 93 -8.03 4.33 -3.84
N VAL A 94 -7.34 4.50 -2.72
CA VAL A 94 -6.07 3.85 -2.42
C VAL A 94 -6.23 2.88 -1.26
N TRP A 95 -5.60 1.71 -1.36
CA TRP A 95 -5.42 0.76 -0.27
C TRP A 95 -3.93 0.67 0.08
N LEU A 96 -3.58 1.05 1.30
CA LEU A 96 -2.23 0.90 1.86
C LEU A 96 -2.11 -0.50 2.49
N THR A 97 -1.90 -1.52 1.67
CA THR A 97 -1.96 -2.91 2.14
C THR A 97 -0.80 -3.33 3.01
N GLU A 98 0.29 -2.58 3.01
CA GLU A 98 1.39 -2.74 3.96
C GLU A 98 1.96 -1.37 4.34
N PHE A 99 2.09 -1.10 5.64
CA PHE A 99 3.01 -0.08 6.11
C PHE A 99 3.68 -0.48 7.41
N ALA A 100 4.97 -0.17 7.56
CA ALA A 100 5.65 -0.26 8.83
C ALA A 100 6.79 0.77 8.91
N PRO A 101 6.76 1.68 9.90
CA PRO A 101 7.92 2.51 10.19
C PRO A 101 9.01 1.65 10.87
N PHE A 102 10.27 2.06 10.73
CA PHE A 102 11.38 1.51 11.52
C PHE A 102 12.00 2.55 12.45
N GLY A 103 12.44 2.10 13.62
CA GLY A 103 12.91 2.93 14.74
C GLY A 103 12.90 2.13 16.04
N SER A 104 13.06 2.80 17.17
CA SER A 104 12.83 2.20 18.49
C SER A 104 11.34 1.88 18.69
N SER A 105 11.03 0.99 19.63
CA SER A 105 9.64 0.64 19.98
C SER A 105 8.81 1.87 20.34
N GLU A 106 9.40 2.83 21.04
CA GLU A 106 8.76 4.10 21.42
C GLU A 106 8.50 4.97 20.19
N GLN A 107 9.46 5.07 19.27
CA GLN A 107 9.33 5.84 18.03
C GLN A 107 8.22 5.26 17.13
N ILE A 108 8.18 3.93 17.00
CA ILE A 108 7.16 3.23 16.21
C ILE A 108 5.78 3.41 16.85
N THR A 109 5.67 3.27 18.17
CA THR A 109 4.40 3.46 18.88
C THR A 109 3.89 4.91 18.72
N SER A 110 4.78 5.89 18.85
CA SER A 110 4.45 7.30 18.65
C SER A 110 4.02 7.60 17.21
N PHE A 111 4.68 6.97 16.22
CA PHE A 111 4.26 7.06 14.82
C PHE A 111 2.81 6.58 14.65
N VAL A 112 2.47 5.41 15.20
CA VAL A 112 1.12 4.84 15.10
C VAL A 112 0.09 5.79 15.72
N GLN A 113 0.29 6.18 16.97
CA GLN A 113 -0.63 7.08 17.69
C GLN A 113 -0.83 8.42 16.98
N THR A 114 0.20 8.93 16.30
CA THR A 114 0.15 10.23 15.63
C THR A 114 -0.45 10.15 14.23
N ASN A 115 -0.19 9.07 13.49
CA ASN A 115 -0.46 9.03 12.05
C ASN A 115 -1.67 8.18 11.67
N ILE A 116 -2.13 7.24 12.50
CA ILE A 116 -3.37 6.50 12.23
C ILE A 116 -4.60 7.44 12.13
N PRO A 117 -4.84 8.37 13.07
CA PRO A 117 -5.94 9.33 12.93
C PRO A 117 -5.84 10.19 11.67
N LYS A 118 -4.61 10.45 11.19
CA LYS A 118 -4.40 11.18 9.93
C LYS A 118 -4.74 10.31 8.73
N LEU A 119 -4.37 9.03 8.73
CA LEU A 119 -4.77 8.08 7.69
C LEU A 119 -6.29 7.96 7.62
N ASP A 120 -6.98 7.87 8.77
CA ASP A 120 -8.44 7.83 8.84
C ASP A 120 -9.11 9.09 8.27
N SER A 121 -8.43 10.23 8.32
CA SER A 121 -8.94 11.49 7.78
C SER A 121 -8.78 11.64 6.26
N LEU A 122 -8.03 10.74 5.59
CA LEU A 122 -7.82 10.80 4.15
C LEU A 122 -9.00 10.17 3.41
N GLU A 123 -9.88 11.00 2.83
CA GLU A 123 -11.07 10.52 2.11
C GLU A 123 -10.77 9.54 0.95
N TYR A 124 -9.60 9.67 0.33
CA TYR A 124 -9.18 8.80 -0.77
C TYR A 124 -8.50 7.50 -0.31
N LEU A 125 -8.17 7.35 0.97
CA LEU A 125 -7.59 6.13 1.53
C LEU A 125 -8.71 5.25 2.09
N GLU A 126 -9.18 4.28 1.30
CA GLU A 126 -10.33 3.45 1.71
C GLU A 126 -9.94 2.41 2.77
N ARG A 127 -8.69 1.89 2.72
CA ARG A 127 -8.19 0.86 3.65
C ARG A 127 -6.70 0.97 3.86
N TYR A 128 -6.23 0.54 5.03
CA TYR A 128 -4.82 0.36 5.31
C TYR A 128 -4.57 -0.85 6.23
N SER A 129 -3.33 -1.34 6.26
CA SER A 129 -2.93 -2.43 7.15
C SER A 129 -1.48 -2.28 7.62
N TYR A 130 -1.27 -2.24 8.93
CA TYR A 130 0.06 -2.28 9.52
C TYR A 130 0.70 -3.64 9.23
N PHE A 131 1.96 -3.63 8.80
CA PHE A 131 2.71 -4.85 8.51
C PHE A 131 3.53 -5.31 9.73
N MET A 132 3.18 -6.41 10.42
CA MET A 132 2.04 -7.30 10.19
C MET A 132 1.51 -7.91 11.49
N ALA A 133 0.37 -8.58 11.40
CA ALA A 133 -0.21 -9.37 12.49
C ALA A 133 0.59 -10.67 12.74
N SER A 134 1.77 -10.53 13.33
CA SER A 134 2.64 -11.65 13.73
C SER A 134 3.11 -11.49 15.17
N ASP A 135 3.55 -12.62 15.76
CA ASP A 135 4.18 -12.62 17.08
C ASP A 135 5.46 -11.77 17.08
N GLY A 136 5.64 -10.97 18.13
CA GLY A 136 6.72 -10.00 18.22
C GLY A 136 6.50 -8.69 17.45
N VAL A 137 5.40 -8.56 16.69
CA VAL A 137 5.01 -7.30 16.01
C VAL A 137 3.72 -6.74 16.62
N LEU A 138 2.55 -7.16 16.13
CA LEU A 138 1.26 -6.77 16.71
C LEU A 138 0.77 -7.78 17.76
N ASN A 139 1.29 -9.01 17.75
CA ASN A 139 0.90 -10.05 18.68
C ASN A 139 2.03 -10.34 19.69
N SER A 140 1.66 -10.84 20.86
CA SER A 140 2.55 -11.36 21.90
C SER A 140 1.91 -12.60 22.51
N GLY A 141 2.35 -13.79 22.07
CA GLY A 141 1.73 -15.06 22.43
C GLY A 141 0.26 -15.10 22.04
N SER A 142 -0.63 -15.25 23.03
CA SER A 142 -2.09 -15.28 22.82
C SER A 142 -2.77 -13.90 22.89
N GLY A 143 -2.02 -12.81 23.01
CA GLY A 143 -2.56 -11.45 23.15
C GLY A 143 -1.92 -10.44 22.20
N LEU A 144 -2.30 -9.17 22.36
CA LEU A 144 -1.68 -8.06 21.64
C LEU A 144 -0.35 -7.65 22.29
N SER A 145 0.64 -7.33 21.46
CA SER A 145 1.85 -6.63 21.92
C SER A 145 1.49 -5.20 22.34
N ALA A 146 2.44 -4.46 22.94
CA ALA A 146 2.23 -3.04 23.23
C ALA A 146 1.92 -2.23 21.95
N LEU A 147 2.61 -2.54 20.84
CA LEU A 147 2.34 -1.94 19.54
C LEU A 147 0.98 -2.37 18.98
N GLY A 148 0.59 -3.63 19.16
CA GLY A 148 -0.72 -4.14 18.77
C GLY A 148 -1.85 -3.44 19.49
N GLN A 149 -1.69 -3.17 20.80
CA GLN A 149 -2.65 -2.40 21.57
C GLN A 149 -2.75 -0.95 21.05
N ALA A 150 -1.60 -0.30 20.83
CA ALA A 150 -1.57 1.04 20.25
C ALA A 150 -2.26 1.11 18.89
N TYR A 151 -2.01 0.15 17.99
CA TYR A 151 -2.65 0.11 16.68
C TYR A 151 -4.16 -0.17 16.76
N ALA A 152 -4.60 -1.04 17.68
CA ALA A 152 -6.02 -1.37 17.86
C ALA A 152 -6.84 -0.24 18.51
N SER A 153 -6.19 0.69 19.20
CA SER A 153 -6.84 1.81 19.90
C SER A 153 -6.59 3.17 19.27
N ALA A 154 -5.84 3.23 18.17
CA ALA A 154 -5.48 4.48 17.51
C ALA A 154 -6.64 5.07 16.70
#